data_AF-A0AAN6TZC6-F1
#
_entry.id   AF-A0AAN6TZC6-F1
#
_cell.length_a   1.000
_cell.length_b   1.000
_cell.length_c   1.000
_cell.angle_alpha   90.00
_cell.angle_beta   90.00
_cell.angle_gamma   90.00
#
_symmetry.space_group_name_H-M   'P 1'
#
loop_
_entity.id
_entity.type
_entity.pdbx_description
1 polymer ?
#
loop_
_entity_poly.entity_id
_entity_poly.type
_entity_poly.pdbx_seq_one_letter_code
_entity_poly.pdbx_strand_id
1 'polypeptide(L)'
;MTIGKHFINDTDNLVVRLLRSLLVHDKSLRLIPEKKVLYRQLRTGERKVIVVSGGGSGHEPAHAGFVGEGMLDVAIAGNIFASPSAPQILAGIRAIDAPLGVLFITKNYTGDKLNFGLAAEQTKAEGRDVRIVFVQDDVSINGNELVGRRGLAGTVFVHKIAGAAAAKGLSLDEVTRVAQKTADSLSTVAVSLDRCSVPQRADQLGLDPDTVEYGMAKSS
;
A
#
# COMPACT_ATOMS: atom_id res chain seq x y z
N MET A 1 -7.17 -1.18 -30.61
CA MET A 1 -7.54 -1.16 -29.18
C MET A 1 -8.02 0.23 -28.87
N THR A 2 -9.27 0.40 -28.46
CA THR A 2 -9.71 1.68 -27.91
C THR A 2 -9.01 1.86 -26.57
N ILE A 3 -8.05 2.78 -26.53
CA ILE A 3 -7.66 3.42 -25.28
C ILE A 3 -8.94 4.12 -24.82
N GLY A 4 -9.67 3.51 -23.87
CA GLY A 4 -11.05 3.88 -23.54
C GLY A 4 -11.21 5.30 -22.97
N LYS A 5 -12.10 5.47 -21.99
CA LYS A 5 -12.32 6.76 -21.27
C LYS A 5 -11.15 7.07 -20.31
N HIS A 6 -9.93 7.12 -20.82
CA HIS A 6 -8.70 7.26 -20.03
C HIS A 6 -7.80 8.35 -20.63
N PHE A 7 -7.24 9.20 -19.77
CA PHE A 7 -6.23 10.19 -20.16
C PHE A 7 -4.83 9.55 -20.21
N ILE A 8 -4.63 8.61 -21.14
CA ILE A 8 -3.35 7.92 -21.34
C ILE A 8 -3.02 7.86 -22.83
N ASN A 9 -1.74 7.97 -23.17
CA ASN A 9 -1.28 7.86 -24.56
C ASN A 9 -1.04 6.39 -24.96
N ASP A 10 -0.62 5.58 -23.98
CA ASP A 10 -0.36 4.16 -24.12
C ASP A 10 -0.38 3.52 -22.72
N THR A 11 -0.35 2.20 -22.67
CA THR A 11 -0.46 1.41 -21.44
C THR A 11 0.89 0.97 -20.89
N ASP A 12 1.97 1.31 -21.58
CA ASP A 12 3.31 0.83 -21.25
C ASP A 12 3.84 1.59 -20.04
N ASN A 13 4.16 0.82 -19.01
CA ASN A 13 4.77 1.33 -17.79
C ASN A 13 3.94 2.41 -17.08
N LEU A 14 2.61 2.41 -17.20
CA LEU A 14 1.71 3.39 -16.58
C LEU A 14 2.04 3.65 -15.10
N VAL A 15 2.20 2.57 -14.32
CA VAL A 15 2.55 2.64 -12.90
C VAL A 15 3.88 3.37 -12.68
N VAL A 16 4.91 3.05 -13.47
CA VAL A 16 6.23 3.67 -13.34
C VAL A 16 6.18 5.15 -13.73
N ARG A 17 5.42 5.52 -14.76
CA ARG A 17 5.23 6.92 -15.16
C ARG A 17 4.60 7.73 -14.04
N LEU A 18 3.56 7.19 -13.39
CA LEU A 18 2.94 7.81 -12.23
C LEU A 18 3.92 7.93 -11.05
N LEU A 19 4.70 6.90 -10.74
CA LEU A 19 5.70 6.99 -9.67
C LEU A 19 6.79 8.03 -9.97
N ARG A 20 7.19 8.16 -11.24
CA ARG A 20 8.16 9.17 -11.68
C ARG A 20 7.64 10.59 -11.52
N SER A 21 6.35 10.83 -11.72
CA SER A 21 5.80 12.20 -11.57
C SER A 21 5.91 12.71 -10.14
N LEU A 22 5.82 11.83 -9.13
CA LEU A 22 5.98 12.20 -7.73
C LEU A 22 7.38 12.76 -7.42
N LEU A 23 8.41 12.31 -8.13
CA LEU A 23 9.78 12.82 -7.98
C LEU A 23 9.92 14.29 -8.41
N VAL A 24 9.02 14.78 -9.26
CA VAL A 24 9.00 16.19 -9.70
C VAL A 24 8.55 17.10 -8.55
N HIS A 25 7.67 16.60 -7.68
CA HIS A 25 7.09 17.37 -6.57
C HIS A 25 7.91 17.29 -5.28
N ASP A 26 8.60 16.17 -5.03
CA ASP A 26 9.41 15.98 -3.84
C ASP A 26 10.80 15.41 -4.17
N LYS A 27 11.83 16.26 -4.00
CA LYS A 27 13.24 15.92 -4.27
C LYS A 27 13.84 14.93 -3.28
N SER A 28 13.19 14.67 -2.15
CA SER A 28 13.60 13.65 -1.19
C SER A 28 13.26 12.23 -1.66
N LEU A 29 12.36 12.10 -2.64
CA LEU A 29 11.94 10.80 -3.14
C LEU A 29 12.95 10.20 -4.11
N ARG A 30 13.01 8.87 -4.11
CA ARG A 30 13.80 8.04 -5.00
C ARG A 30 12.94 6.89 -5.50
N LEU A 31 13.24 6.41 -6.70
CA LEU A 31 12.48 5.36 -7.37
C LEU A 31 13.43 4.26 -7.85
N ILE A 32 13.04 3.01 -7.66
CA ILE A 32 13.61 1.83 -8.34
C ILE A 32 12.59 1.44 -9.42
N PRO A 33 12.75 1.92 -10.67
CA PRO A 33 11.70 1.80 -11.69
C PRO A 33 11.35 0.34 -12.01
N GLU A 34 12.35 -0.54 -12.09
CA GLU A 34 12.21 -1.95 -12.48
C GLU A 34 11.49 -2.76 -11.40
N LYS A 35 11.45 -2.26 -10.16
CA LYS A 35 10.77 -2.88 -9.02
C LYS A 35 9.51 -2.12 -8.60
N LYS A 36 9.23 -0.95 -9.20
CA LYS A 36 8.10 -0.07 -8.86
C LYS A 36 8.07 0.30 -7.37
N VAL A 37 9.24 0.59 -6.83
CA VAL A 37 9.43 0.97 -5.42
C VAL A 37 9.74 2.44 -5.34
N LEU A 38 8.90 3.19 -4.65
CA LEU A 38 9.15 4.59 -4.29
C LEU A 38 9.54 4.65 -2.82
N TYR A 39 10.60 5.38 -2.51
CA TYR A 39 11.05 5.56 -1.13
C TYR A 39 11.57 6.97 -0.90
N ARG A 40 11.53 7.40 0.36
CA ARG A 40 12.13 8.66 0.80
C ARG A 40 13.59 8.44 1.19
N GLN A 41 14.48 9.33 0.74
CA GLN A 41 15.82 9.41 1.30
C GLN A 41 15.77 10.00 2.71
N LEU A 42 16.23 9.23 3.70
CA LEU A 42 16.33 9.68 5.09
C LEU A 42 17.36 10.81 5.23
N ARG A 43 17.16 11.70 6.20
CA ARG A 43 18.15 12.73 6.54
C ARG A 43 19.38 12.07 7.18
N THR A 44 20.56 12.66 7.00
CA THR A 44 21.78 12.19 7.66
C THR A 44 21.59 12.14 9.18
N GLY A 45 21.84 10.97 9.78
CA GLY A 45 21.67 10.75 11.22
C GLY A 45 20.22 10.44 11.67
N GLU A 46 19.25 10.45 10.76
CA GLU A 46 17.87 10.06 11.06
C GLU A 46 17.82 8.56 11.41
N ARG A 47 17.43 8.23 12.64
CA ARG A 47 17.24 6.86 13.12
C ARG A 47 15.82 6.69 13.61
N LYS A 48 15.04 5.88 12.90
CA LYS A 48 13.63 5.58 13.20
C LYS A 48 13.27 4.18 12.69
N VAL A 49 12.12 3.68 13.14
CA VAL A 49 11.46 2.53 12.51
C VAL A 49 11.07 2.91 11.08
N ILE A 50 11.32 2.03 10.12
CA ILE A 50 10.93 2.26 8.72
C ILE A 50 9.51 1.75 8.50
N VAL A 51 8.62 2.63 8.05
CA VAL A 51 7.22 2.28 7.79
C VAL A 51 7.03 2.02 6.29
N VAL A 52 6.61 0.80 5.97
CA VAL A 52 6.49 0.30 4.59
C VAL A 52 5.05 -0.10 4.31
N SER A 53 4.53 0.27 3.14
CA SER A 53 3.26 -0.26 2.65
C SER A 53 3.32 -0.59 1.15
N GLY A 54 2.32 -1.29 0.65
CA GLY A 54 2.17 -1.55 -0.78
C GLY A 54 0.83 -2.17 -1.15
N GLY A 55 0.75 -2.57 -2.40
CA GLY A 55 -0.41 -3.25 -2.98
C GLY A 55 -0.51 -2.99 -4.48
N GLY A 56 -1.57 -3.52 -5.09
CA GLY A 56 -1.87 -3.21 -6.48
C GLY A 56 -2.10 -1.71 -6.73
N SER A 57 -1.66 -1.25 -7.90
CA SER A 57 -1.92 0.11 -8.41
C SER A 57 -3.38 0.29 -8.81
N GLY A 58 -3.78 1.53 -9.09
CA GLY A 58 -5.17 1.91 -9.40
C GLY A 58 -5.96 2.40 -8.19
N HIS A 59 -5.25 2.73 -7.10
CA HIS A 59 -5.83 3.29 -5.87
C HIS A 59 -5.14 4.59 -5.46
N GLU A 60 -4.42 5.22 -6.38
CA GLU A 60 -3.68 6.44 -6.12
C GLU A 60 -4.61 7.52 -5.53
N PRO A 61 -4.17 8.26 -4.48
CA PRO A 61 -2.78 8.39 -4.00
C PRO A 61 -2.26 7.22 -3.16
N ALA A 62 -3.08 6.23 -2.82
CA ALA A 62 -2.66 5.06 -2.07
C ALA A 62 -1.73 4.17 -2.93
N HIS A 63 -0.48 3.89 -2.55
CA HIS A 63 0.21 4.32 -1.32
C HIS A 63 1.36 5.31 -1.56
N ALA A 64 1.78 5.45 -2.81
CA ALA A 64 2.95 6.24 -3.18
C ALA A 64 2.82 7.73 -2.80
N GLY A 65 1.61 8.30 -2.85
CA GLY A 65 1.35 9.67 -2.42
C GLY A 65 1.44 9.89 -0.91
N PHE A 66 1.59 8.83 -0.12
CA PHE A 66 1.76 8.89 1.34
C PHE A 66 3.21 8.63 1.78
N VAL A 67 4.16 8.55 0.84
CA VAL A 67 5.59 8.49 1.15
C VAL A 67 6.07 9.89 1.51
N GLY A 68 6.54 10.07 2.75
CA GLY A 68 6.93 11.36 3.27
C GLY A 68 7.19 11.36 4.78
N GLU A 69 7.74 12.46 5.29
CA GLU A 69 8.02 12.63 6.72
C GLU A 69 6.73 12.46 7.56
N GLY A 70 6.79 11.62 8.59
CA GLY A 70 5.64 11.34 9.47
C GLY A 70 4.53 10.48 8.87
N MET A 71 4.76 9.83 7.72
CA MET A 71 3.89 8.81 7.11
C MET A 71 4.72 7.57 6.69
N LEU A 72 4.64 7.14 5.42
CA LEU A 72 5.41 6.01 4.90
C LEU A 72 6.82 6.45 4.52
N ASP A 73 7.79 5.56 4.72
CA ASP A 73 9.15 5.73 4.21
C ASP A 73 9.34 5.01 2.86
N VAL A 74 8.59 3.93 2.62
CA VAL A 74 8.62 3.14 1.38
C VAL A 74 7.21 2.74 0.95
N ALA A 75 6.90 2.90 -0.33
CA ALA A 75 5.71 2.35 -0.99
C ALA A 75 6.09 1.43 -2.15
N ILE A 76 5.54 0.22 -2.16
CA ILE A 76 5.75 -0.77 -3.21
C ILE A 76 4.48 -0.93 -4.05
N ALA A 77 4.56 -0.58 -5.32
CA ALA A 77 3.44 -0.67 -6.25
C ALA A 77 3.50 -1.99 -7.05
N GLY A 78 2.39 -2.73 -7.04
CA GLY A 78 2.20 -3.89 -7.92
C GLY A 78 1.78 -3.49 -9.33
N ASN A 79 1.21 -4.43 -10.08
CA ASN A 79 0.44 -4.09 -11.28
C ASN A 79 -0.93 -3.52 -10.88
N ILE A 80 -1.69 -3.00 -11.84
CA ILE A 80 -3.04 -2.51 -11.58
C ILE A 80 -3.87 -3.66 -10.99
N PHE A 81 -4.39 -3.44 -9.78
CA PHE A 81 -5.17 -4.40 -8.98
C PHE A 81 -4.48 -5.74 -8.64
N ALA A 82 -3.16 -5.85 -8.78
CA ALA A 82 -2.41 -7.04 -8.39
C ALA A 82 -1.33 -6.70 -7.36
N SER A 83 -1.25 -7.49 -6.27
CA SER A 83 -0.22 -7.35 -5.22
C SER A 83 1.18 -7.27 -5.81
N PRO A 84 2.10 -6.45 -5.25
CA PRO A 84 3.50 -6.57 -5.56
C PRO A 84 4.02 -7.95 -5.12
N SER A 85 5.05 -8.42 -5.80
CA SER A 85 5.73 -9.67 -5.46
C SER A 85 6.68 -9.50 -4.27
N ALA A 86 6.94 -10.58 -3.52
CA ALA A 86 7.92 -10.56 -2.41
C ALA A 86 9.30 -9.99 -2.82
N PRO A 87 9.88 -10.31 -4.01
CA PRO A 87 11.13 -9.68 -4.45
C PRO A 87 11.05 -8.17 -4.65
N GLN A 88 9.90 -7.61 -5.03
CA GLN A 88 9.72 -6.16 -5.10
C GLN A 88 9.70 -5.54 -3.70
N ILE A 89 9.03 -6.19 -2.74
CA ILE A 89 8.95 -5.74 -1.35
C ILE A 89 10.35 -5.73 -0.72
N LEU A 90 11.11 -6.83 -0.89
CA LEU A 90 12.50 -6.91 -0.44
C LEU A 90 13.40 -5.85 -1.06
N ALA A 91 13.23 -5.55 -2.35
CA ALA A 91 13.99 -4.49 -3.00
C ALA A 91 13.79 -3.13 -2.31
N GLY A 92 12.57 -2.83 -1.84
CA GLY A 92 12.31 -1.60 -1.10
C GLY A 92 12.92 -1.57 0.29
N ILE A 93 12.91 -2.69 1.00
CA ILE A 93 13.54 -2.77 2.34
C ILE A 93 15.04 -2.62 2.24
N ARG A 94 15.66 -3.26 1.24
CA ARG A 94 17.11 -3.18 1.01
C ARG A 94 17.57 -1.82 0.47
N ALA A 95 16.65 -0.98 -0.02
CA ALA A 95 16.94 0.34 -0.54
C ALA A 95 17.09 1.42 0.54
N ILE A 96 16.71 1.13 1.78
CA ILE A 96 16.69 2.07 2.89
C ILE A 96 17.33 1.45 4.13
N ASP A 97 18.12 2.23 4.86
CA ASP A 97 18.67 1.77 6.13
C ASP A 97 17.56 1.73 7.20
N ALA A 98 17.48 0.62 7.93
CA ALA A 98 16.41 0.34 8.89
C ALA A 98 16.96 -0.13 10.24
N PRO A 99 17.82 0.66 10.91
CA PRO A 99 18.56 0.23 12.09
C PRO A 99 17.69 0.00 13.32
N LEU A 100 16.43 0.45 13.31
CA LEU A 100 15.45 0.23 14.38
C LEU A 100 14.31 -0.71 13.94
N GLY A 101 14.51 -1.44 12.84
CA GLY A 101 13.54 -2.40 12.30
C GLY A 101 12.50 -1.79 11.36
N VAL A 102 11.63 -2.66 10.85
CA VAL A 102 10.68 -2.35 9.78
C VAL A 102 9.26 -2.71 10.20
N LEU A 103 8.30 -1.81 10.00
CA LEU A 103 6.89 -2.10 10.12
C LEU A 103 6.24 -2.17 8.73
N PHE A 104 5.70 -3.33 8.38
CA PHE A 104 4.79 -3.45 7.24
C PHE A 104 3.36 -3.11 7.66
N ILE A 105 2.73 -2.20 6.93
CA ILE A 105 1.29 -1.96 7.02
C ILE A 105 0.70 -2.39 5.69
N THR A 106 -0.12 -3.42 5.68
CA THR A 106 -0.69 -3.94 4.44
C THR A 106 -2.18 -4.20 4.57
N LYS A 107 -2.88 -4.08 3.45
CA LYS A 107 -4.32 -4.31 3.40
C LYS A 107 -4.58 -5.81 3.45
N ASN A 108 -5.68 -6.23 4.05
CA ASN A 108 -5.98 -7.64 4.22
C ASN A 108 -6.60 -8.25 2.94
N TYR A 109 -5.75 -8.52 1.95
CA TYR A 109 -6.06 -9.28 0.74
C TYR A 109 -5.10 -10.47 0.62
N THR A 110 -5.57 -11.62 0.12
CA THR A 110 -4.78 -12.85 0.04
C THR A 110 -3.40 -12.65 -0.61
N GLY A 111 -3.36 -12.00 -1.78
CA GLY A 111 -2.11 -11.74 -2.48
C GLY A 111 -1.15 -10.86 -1.68
N ASP A 112 -1.68 -9.82 -1.02
CA ASP A 112 -0.89 -8.94 -0.17
C ASP A 112 -0.36 -9.69 1.07
N LYS A 113 -1.19 -10.50 1.74
CA LYS A 113 -0.77 -11.33 2.90
C LYS A 113 0.36 -12.28 2.56
N LEU A 114 0.22 -13.01 1.45
CA LEU A 114 1.22 -13.99 1.02
C LEU A 114 2.56 -13.32 0.69
N ASN A 115 2.54 -12.24 -0.11
CA ASN A 115 3.78 -11.58 -0.54
C ASN A 115 4.46 -10.81 0.59
N PHE A 116 3.72 -10.07 1.43
CA PHE A 116 4.30 -9.36 2.57
C PHE A 116 4.74 -10.33 3.67
N GLY A 117 4.01 -11.42 3.90
CA GLY A 117 4.42 -12.48 4.82
C GLY A 117 5.74 -13.12 4.40
N LEU A 118 5.86 -13.53 3.13
CA LEU A 118 7.10 -14.09 2.60
C LEU A 118 8.27 -13.09 2.68
N ALA A 119 8.03 -11.83 2.32
CA ALA A 119 9.05 -10.80 2.43
C ALA A 119 9.48 -10.55 3.88
N ALA A 120 8.57 -10.65 4.85
CA ALA A 120 8.91 -10.49 6.27
C ALA A 120 9.81 -11.64 6.75
N GLU A 121 9.48 -12.88 6.42
CA GLU A 121 10.31 -14.04 6.79
C GLU A 121 11.71 -13.94 6.18
N GLN A 122 11.82 -13.51 4.92
CA GLN A 122 13.11 -13.26 4.27
C GLN A 122 13.88 -12.09 4.91
N THR A 123 13.18 -11.04 5.33
CA THR A 123 13.78 -9.89 6.03
C THR A 123 14.34 -10.29 7.39
N LYS A 124 13.63 -11.16 8.14
CA LYS A 124 14.13 -11.75 9.40
C LYS A 124 15.36 -12.62 9.16
N ALA A 125 15.34 -13.43 8.10
CA ALA A 125 16.49 -14.27 7.73
C ALA A 125 17.73 -13.44 7.36
N GLU A 126 17.56 -12.20 6.88
CA GLU A 126 18.63 -11.22 6.65
C GLU A 126 19.08 -10.50 7.94
N GLY A 127 18.55 -10.87 9.10
CA GLY A 127 18.94 -10.31 10.40
C GLY A 127 18.29 -8.96 10.74
N ARG A 128 17.21 -8.56 10.04
CA ARG A 128 16.45 -7.33 10.35
C ARG A 128 15.15 -7.66 11.07
N ASP A 129 14.85 -6.92 12.13
CA ASP A 129 13.58 -7.08 12.82
C ASP A 129 12.43 -6.47 12.01
N VAL A 130 11.31 -7.19 11.93
CA VAL A 130 10.14 -6.80 11.15
C VAL A 130 8.84 -7.22 11.85
N ARG A 131 7.85 -6.34 11.79
CA ARG A 131 6.46 -6.59 12.22
C ARG A 131 5.51 -6.32 11.06
N ILE A 132 4.33 -6.93 11.11
CA ILE A 132 3.28 -6.72 10.12
C ILE A 132 1.98 -6.35 10.84
N VAL A 133 1.31 -5.32 10.34
CA VAL A 133 -0.07 -4.97 10.70
C VAL A 133 -0.93 -5.14 9.45
N PHE A 134 -1.94 -6.00 9.56
CA PHE A 134 -2.96 -6.19 8.53
C PHE A 134 -4.16 -5.29 8.82
N VAL A 135 -4.50 -4.41 7.88
CA VAL A 135 -5.67 -3.55 7.97
C VAL A 135 -6.88 -4.27 7.38
N GLN A 136 -7.91 -4.44 8.20
CA GLN A 136 -9.12 -5.21 7.90
C GLN A 136 -10.39 -4.46 8.36
N ASP A 137 -10.47 -3.19 7.95
CA ASP A 137 -11.46 -2.21 8.39
C ASP A 137 -12.83 -2.37 7.72
N ASP A 138 -12.95 -3.12 6.63
CA ASP A 138 -14.21 -3.23 5.89
C ASP A 138 -15.28 -4.07 6.60
N VAL A 139 -16.33 -3.41 7.08
CA VAL A 139 -17.47 -4.04 7.77
C VAL A 139 -18.63 -4.40 6.83
N SER A 140 -18.51 -4.14 5.53
CA SER A 140 -19.59 -4.44 4.57
C SER A 140 -19.78 -5.93 4.29
N ILE A 141 -18.74 -6.73 4.55
CA ILE A 141 -18.78 -8.18 4.41
C ILE A 141 -18.35 -8.83 5.71
N ASN A 142 -19.01 -9.94 6.04
CA ASN A 142 -18.46 -10.86 7.02
C ASN A 142 -17.26 -11.55 6.34
N GLY A 143 -16.05 -11.20 6.76
CA GLY A 143 -14.83 -11.83 6.23
C GLY A 143 -14.90 -13.35 6.36
N ASN A 144 -14.27 -14.09 5.44
CA ASN A 144 -14.17 -15.55 5.60
C ASN A 144 -13.12 -15.90 6.67
N GLU A 145 -13.23 -17.09 7.27
CA GLU A 145 -12.32 -17.52 8.35
C GLU A 145 -10.84 -17.56 7.92
N LEU A 146 -10.58 -17.75 6.63
CA LEU A 146 -9.23 -17.89 6.09
C LEU A 146 -8.49 -16.56 5.91
N VAL A 147 -9.19 -15.51 5.47
CA VAL A 147 -8.58 -14.23 5.10
C VAL A 147 -8.94 -13.13 6.09
N GLY A 148 -10.18 -13.09 6.55
CA GLY A 148 -10.75 -12.00 7.35
C GLY A 148 -11.41 -10.91 6.49
N ARG A 149 -11.71 -9.76 7.11
CA ARG A 149 -12.32 -8.59 6.43
C ARG A 149 -11.33 -7.89 5.50
N ARG A 150 -11.79 -7.25 4.44
CA ARG A 150 -10.92 -6.51 3.51
C ARG A 150 -10.32 -5.26 4.19
N GLY A 151 -9.17 -4.82 3.68
CA GLY A 151 -8.62 -3.50 4.00
C GLY A 151 -9.04 -2.46 2.96
N LEU A 152 -9.60 -1.33 3.38
CA LEU A 152 -10.03 -0.23 2.53
C LEU A 152 -9.36 1.09 2.97
N ALA A 153 -10.12 2.19 2.96
CA ALA A 153 -9.62 3.55 3.14
C ALA A 153 -9.04 3.80 4.53
N GLY A 154 -9.46 3.06 5.57
CA GLY A 154 -8.96 3.23 6.93
C GLY A 154 -7.43 3.04 7.05
N THR A 155 -6.84 2.32 6.09
CA THR A 155 -5.38 2.09 5.98
C THR A 155 -4.57 3.39 6.07
N VAL A 156 -5.07 4.51 5.52
CA VAL A 156 -4.35 5.80 5.55
C VAL A 156 -4.14 6.33 6.96
N PHE A 157 -5.09 6.09 7.88
CA PHE A 157 -4.97 6.50 9.28
C PHE A 157 -3.91 5.69 10.01
N VAL A 158 -3.83 4.38 9.71
CA VAL A 158 -2.78 3.51 10.23
C VAL A 158 -1.40 3.99 9.77
N HIS A 159 -1.25 4.37 8.49
CA HIS A 159 -0.02 4.98 7.98
C HIS A 159 0.34 6.25 8.75
N LYS A 160 -0.63 7.16 8.96
CA LYS A 160 -0.38 8.45 9.61
C LYS A 160 0.07 8.28 11.06
N ILE A 161 -0.58 7.39 11.80
CA ILE A 161 -0.31 7.15 13.22
C ILE A 161 1.03 6.41 13.39
N ALA A 162 1.26 5.36 12.62
CA ALA A 162 2.52 4.62 12.64
C ALA A 162 3.69 5.51 12.22
N GLY A 163 3.55 6.25 11.12
CA GLY A 163 4.56 7.18 10.63
C GLY A 163 4.90 8.29 11.62
N ALA A 164 3.89 8.85 12.31
CA ALA A 164 4.11 9.84 13.37
C ALA A 164 4.80 9.25 14.60
N ALA A 165 4.44 8.03 15.01
CA ALA A 165 5.09 7.32 16.10
C ALA A 165 6.56 7.01 15.76
N ALA A 166 6.82 6.52 14.55
CA ALA A 166 8.17 6.27 14.07
C ALA A 166 9.00 7.56 13.99
N ALA A 167 8.44 8.66 13.49
CA ALA A 167 9.12 9.96 13.43
C ALA A 167 9.48 10.52 14.82
N LYS A 168 8.75 10.14 15.87
CA LYS A 168 9.08 10.46 17.27
C LYS A 168 10.16 9.55 17.87
N GLY A 169 10.71 8.61 17.10
CA GLY A 169 11.78 7.72 17.56
C GLY A 169 11.30 6.58 18.47
N LEU A 170 10.01 6.24 18.45
CA LEU A 170 9.50 5.10 19.22
C LEU A 170 10.10 3.77 18.70
N SER A 171 10.17 2.77 19.59
CA SER A 171 10.64 1.42 19.25
C SER A 171 9.69 0.72 18.27
N LEU A 172 10.19 -0.30 17.58
CA LEU A 172 9.37 -1.11 16.66
C LEU A 172 8.13 -1.68 17.34
N ASP A 173 8.25 -2.16 18.58
CA ASP A 173 7.12 -2.71 19.33
C ASP A 173 6.07 -1.63 19.64
N GLU A 174 6.48 -0.43 20.06
CA GLU A 174 5.54 0.66 20.35
C GLU A 174 4.87 1.20 19.07
N VAL A 175 5.61 1.34 17.97
CA VAL A 175 5.06 1.73 16.67
C VAL A 175 4.06 0.68 16.19
N THR A 176 4.39 -0.60 16.33
CA THR A 176 3.50 -1.72 15.98
C THR A 176 2.25 -1.72 16.85
N ARG A 177 2.38 -1.52 18.17
CA ARG A 177 1.27 -1.50 19.12
C ARG A 177 0.26 -0.40 18.78
N VAL A 178 0.71 0.82 18.48
CA VAL A 178 -0.20 1.93 18.13
C VAL A 178 -0.80 1.75 16.73
N ALA A 179 -0.05 1.19 15.79
CA ALA A 179 -0.55 0.86 14.45
C ALA A 179 -1.65 -0.21 14.52
N GLN A 180 -1.42 -1.29 15.28
CA GLN A 180 -2.39 -2.37 15.47
C GLN A 180 -3.65 -1.87 16.18
N LYS A 181 -3.49 -1.12 17.28
CA LYS A 181 -4.63 -0.50 17.98
C LYS A 181 -5.46 0.38 17.05
N THR A 182 -4.81 1.13 16.17
CA THR A 182 -5.50 1.94 15.17
C THR A 182 -6.26 1.06 14.19
N ALA A 183 -5.62 0.04 13.61
CA ALA A 183 -6.25 -0.88 12.67
C ALA A 183 -7.49 -1.58 13.28
N ASP A 184 -7.40 -2.00 14.54
CA ASP A 184 -8.50 -2.66 15.27
C ASP A 184 -9.66 -1.73 15.61
N SER A 185 -9.40 -0.42 15.67
CA SER A 185 -10.40 0.61 16.01
C SER A 185 -11.08 1.24 14.79
N LEU A 186 -10.80 0.74 13.58
CA LEU A 186 -11.35 1.27 12.34
C LEU A 186 -12.51 0.42 11.83
N SER A 187 -13.49 1.08 11.21
CA SER A 187 -14.58 0.43 10.49
C SER A 187 -14.94 1.29 9.28
N THR A 188 -14.99 0.67 8.10
CA THR A 188 -15.32 1.32 6.84
C THR A 188 -16.34 0.50 6.07
N VAL A 189 -17.09 1.20 5.23
CA VAL A 189 -18.07 0.63 4.30
C VAL A 189 -17.92 1.36 2.98
N ALA A 190 -18.09 0.65 1.87
CA ALA A 190 -18.06 1.23 0.53
C ALA A 190 -19.42 1.05 -0.15
N VAL A 191 -19.80 2.03 -0.97
CA VAL A 191 -20.95 1.97 -1.87
C VAL A 191 -20.51 2.54 -3.21
N SER A 192 -20.84 1.85 -4.30
CA SER A 192 -20.51 2.27 -5.66
C SER A 192 -21.76 2.44 -6.51
N LEU A 193 -21.74 3.46 -7.37
CA LEU A 193 -22.78 3.70 -8.36
C LEU A 193 -22.52 2.95 -9.68
N ASP A 194 -21.26 2.58 -9.93
CA ASP A 194 -20.86 1.82 -11.11
C ASP A 194 -19.46 1.20 -10.90
N ARG A 195 -18.99 0.42 -11.88
CA ARG A 195 -17.69 -0.25 -11.91
C ARG A 195 -16.58 0.66 -12.40
N CYS A 196 -15.34 0.38 -12.00
CA CYS A 196 -14.19 1.06 -12.57
C CYS A 196 -13.79 0.51 -13.94
N SER A 197 -13.40 1.40 -14.86
CA SER A 197 -12.77 1.02 -16.12
C SER A 197 -11.27 0.80 -15.91
N VAL A 198 -10.73 -0.30 -16.43
CA VAL A 198 -9.30 -0.64 -16.34
C VAL A 198 -8.71 -0.64 -17.76
N PRO A 199 -7.62 0.10 -18.02
CA PRO A 199 -6.97 0.09 -19.33
C PRO A 199 -6.68 -1.35 -19.80
N GLN A 200 -6.98 -1.64 -21.08
CA GLN A 200 -6.83 -2.95 -21.73
C GLN A 200 -7.73 -4.08 -21.20
N ARG A 201 -8.57 -3.84 -20.19
CA ARG A 201 -9.62 -4.77 -19.81
C ARG A 201 -10.88 -4.43 -20.61
N ALA A 202 -11.62 -5.46 -21.05
CA ALA A 202 -12.92 -5.24 -21.64
C ALA A 202 -13.84 -4.51 -20.65
N ASP A 203 -14.69 -3.62 -21.17
CA ASP A 203 -15.68 -2.92 -20.36
C ASP A 203 -16.51 -3.96 -19.59
N GLN A 204 -16.58 -3.78 -18.28
CA GLN A 204 -17.49 -4.57 -17.47
C GLN A 204 -18.90 -4.02 -17.64
N LEU A 205 -19.91 -4.90 -17.62
CA LEU A 205 -21.31 -4.46 -17.59
C LEU A 205 -21.52 -3.59 -16.35
N GLY A 206 -21.94 -2.35 -16.59
CA GLY A 206 -22.23 -1.39 -15.54
C GLY A 206 -23.45 -1.83 -14.72
N LEU A 207 -23.67 -1.13 -13.61
CA LEU A 207 -24.89 -1.32 -12.82
C LEU A 207 -26.10 -0.73 -13.58
N ASP A 208 -27.29 -1.28 -13.34
CA ASP A 208 -28.53 -0.74 -13.90
C ASP A 208 -28.78 0.69 -13.38
N PRO A 209 -29.43 1.56 -14.16
CA PRO A 209 -29.87 2.86 -13.67
C PRO A 209 -30.63 2.74 -12.35
N ASP A 210 -30.43 3.71 -11.45
CA ASP A 210 -31.07 3.76 -10.13
C ASP A 210 -30.70 2.61 -9.18
N THR A 211 -29.62 1.87 -9.45
CA THR A 211 -29.06 0.86 -8.54
C THR A 211 -27.72 1.28 -7.94
N VAL A 212 -27.38 0.70 -6.78
CA VAL A 212 -26.07 0.86 -6.13
C VAL A 212 -25.58 -0.50 -5.65
N GLU A 213 -24.26 -0.68 -5.63
CA GLU A 213 -23.64 -1.85 -5.02
C GLU A 213 -23.08 -1.49 -3.64
N TYR A 214 -23.67 -2.07 -2.60
CA TYR A 214 -23.16 -1.98 -1.24
C TYR A 214 -22.04 -3.00 -1.01
N GLY A 215 -20.92 -2.55 -0.45
CA GLY A 215 -19.76 -3.41 -0.16
C GLY A 215 -18.88 -3.75 -1.36
N MET A 216 -18.95 -2.95 -2.44
CA MET A 216 -18.04 -3.12 -3.57
C MET A 216 -16.57 -2.95 -3.13
N ALA A 217 -15.69 -3.87 -3.54
CA ALA A 217 -14.26 -3.77 -3.24
C ALA A 217 -13.58 -2.69 -4.09
N LYS A 218 -12.41 -2.23 -3.64
CA LYS A 218 -11.59 -1.24 -4.36
C LYS A 218 -11.18 -1.62 -5.80
N SER A 219 -11.26 -2.90 -6.18
CA SER A 219 -10.79 -3.46 -7.46
C SER A 219 -11.93 -3.99 -8.35
N SER A 220 -13.17 -3.57 -8.09
CA SER A 220 -14.38 -4.07 -8.75
C SER A 220 -14.92 -3.10 -9.79
#